data_AF-A0A2K8NR89-F1
#
_entry.id   AF-A0A2K8NR89-F1
#
_cell.length_a   1.000
_cell.length_b   1.000
_cell.length_c   1.000
_cell.angle_alpha   90.00
_cell.angle_beta   90.00
_cell.angle_gamma   90.00
#
_symmetry.space_group_name_H-M   'P 1'
#
loop_
_entity.id
_entity.type
_entity.pdbx_description
1 polymer ?
#
loop_
_entity_poly.entity_id
_entity_poly.type
_entity_poly.pdbx_seq_one_letter_code
_entity_poly.pdbx_strand_id
1 'polypeptide(L)'
;MEPNKVYKSLVYLAYNVVKHERLRYELDNKAIFRDQFVKQINNMLALEKDFNQTFNNQTWTTVFAQAIVKVTQQKQRFEKRDGLSVEEIYADYSSFLSYTSTTFEVGRNTLTEEIVNFSPDEVLIDATLTDQTKNHYRELEKERLEREKQAQETKDKPKPEFSSSQNQERTYSQQNNNSFFGGGGYANVNTMDPRQNPRFYPYMSKPKWMPTLKYVFAGLVILATLMLIATSIAMMTVKMNLGPNNTSNPFGNALFGEAMWASHKGNWDSFLTKSLRDSNAKFPLNWSLMSANVGSILSLVFYSLPAIYIGYAVFRKPRSLKEKYRLSMMSVIFMFIMFFVAGSNIFNVMSAHQISKNFEETFKRIFDNEFVGDNSNYNFKAFWAVMMEKHGAGIEATSIIADIAVALIAVSVVLGIVMLVLNPRLDRQKMMHAMTEYQRANIAMMQGQSYQVDPSLFDDDTQTIKAKKETKFGTWWKKTFTKKDKPKSPQDNQTQN
;
A
#
# COMPACT_ATOMS: atom_id res chain seq x y z
N MET A 1 9.71 31.20 -20.79
CA MET A 1 8.96 29.97 -20.41
C MET A 1 7.71 29.83 -21.28
N GLU A 2 7.10 28.64 -21.43
CA GLU A 2 5.82 28.51 -22.17
C GLU A 2 4.65 29.09 -21.34
N PRO A 3 3.87 30.06 -21.86
CA PRO A 3 2.76 30.68 -21.14
C PRO A 3 1.73 29.67 -20.60
N ASN A 4 1.45 28.61 -21.37
CA ASN A 4 0.50 27.56 -20.99
C ASN A 4 0.93 26.80 -19.72
N LYS A 5 2.22 26.49 -19.59
CA LYS A 5 2.75 25.80 -18.41
C LYS A 5 2.61 26.65 -17.15
N VAL A 6 2.85 27.96 -17.27
CA VAL A 6 2.71 28.92 -16.15
C VAL A 6 1.23 29.06 -15.76
N TYR A 7 0.34 29.19 -16.75
CA TYR A 7 -1.11 29.25 -16.52
C TYR A 7 -1.64 27.99 -15.82
N LYS A 8 -1.28 26.80 -16.31
CA LYS A 8 -1.62 25.51 -15.67
C LYS A 8 -1.16 25.46 -14.21
N SER A 9 0.07 25.93 -13.95
CA SER A 9 0.66 25.92 -12.60
C SER A 9 -0.08 26.86 -11.65
N LEU A 10 -0.52 28.03 -12.13
CA LEU A 10 -1.32 28.98 -11.36
C LEU A 10 -2.70 28.40 -11.03
N VAL A 11 -3.35 27.73 -12.00
CA VAL A 11 -4.66 27.09 -11.80
C VAL A 11 -4.60 26.00 -10.73
N TYR A 12 -3.58 25.13 -10.76
CA TYR A 12 -3.40 24.12 -9.71
C TYR A 12 -3.08 24.72 -8.36
N LEU A 13 -2.22 25.73 -8.31
CA LEU A 13 -1.90 26.41 -7.05
C LEU A 13 -3.13 27.05 -6.43
N ALA A 14 -3.92 27.76 -7.25
CA ALA A 14 -5.14 28.40 -6.80
C ALA A 14 -6.16 27.39 -6.27
N TYR A 15 -6.33 26.27 -6.98
CA TYR A 15 -7.21 25.18 -6.53
C TYR A 15 -6.74 24.57 -5.22
N ASN A 16 -5.45 24.23 -5.09
CA ASN A 16 -4.92 23.60 -3.89
C ASN A 16 -5.00 24.53 -2.66
N VAL A 17 -4.87 25.85 -2.84
CA VAL A 17 -5.09 26.85 -1.78
C VAL A 17 -6.57 26.87 -1.35
N VAL A 18 -7.50 26.87 -2.31
CA VAL A 18 -8.95 26.85 -2.01
C VAL A 18 -9.39 25.51 -1.44
N LYS A 19 -8.78 24.39 -1.82
CA LYS A 19 -9.12 23.06 -1.30
C LYS A 19 -8.63 22.85 0.14
N HIS A 20 -7.52 23.47 0.52
CA HIS A 20 -6.89 23.25 1.82
C HIS A 20 -7.56 24.09 2.92
N GLU A 21 -8.24 23.43 3.87
CA GLU A 21 -9.01 24.08 4.95
C GLU A 21 -8.26 25.18 5.71
N ARG A 22 -7.04 24.88 6.19
CA ARG A 22 -6.19 25.86 6.88
C ARG A 22 -5.93 27.10 6.01
N LEU A 23 -5.58 26.93 4.74
CA LEU A 23 -5.28 28.06 3.85
C LEU A 23 -6.53 28.86 3.53
N ARG A 24 -7.70 28.22 3.39
CA ARG A 24 -8.97 28.93 3.28
C ARG A 24 -9.26 29.80 4.50
N TYR A 25 -9.07 29.26 5.71
CA TYR A 25 -9.22 30.05 6.93
C TYR A 25 -8.25 31.24 6.97
N GLU A 26 -7.01 31.03 6.52
CA GLU A 26 -5.99 32.08 6.48
C GLU A 26 -6.26 33.14 5.41
N LEU A 27 -6.93 32.81 4.30
CA LEU A 27 -7.40 33.79 3.31
C LEU A 27 -8.44 34.76 3.91
N ASP A 28 -9.31 34.27 4.80
CA ASP A 28 -10.29 35.10 5.52
C ASP A 28 -9.58 36.04 6.51
N ASN A 29 -8.65 35.52 7.30
CA ASN A 29 -8.08 36.22 8.45
C ASN A 29 -6.81 37.05 8.16
N LYS A 30 -5.99 36.70 7.17
CA LYS A 30 -4.72 37.38 6.88
C LYS A 30 -4.76 38.19 5.58
N ALA A 31 -4.89 39.50 5.72
CA ALA A 31 -4.94 40.45 4.60
C ALA A 31 -3.75 40.30 3.62
N ILE A 32 -2.53 40.19 4.14
CA ILE A 32 -1.32 40.06 3.31
C ILE A 32 -1.39 38.80 2.44
N PHE A 33 -1.84 37.68 3.00
CA PHE A 33 -1.96 36.43 2.25
C PHE A 33 -3.05 36.52 1.18
N ARG A 34 -4.19 37.12 1.53
CA ARG A 34 -5.28 37.40 0.61
C ARG A 34 -4.83 38.27 -0.56
N ASP A 35 -4.09 39.34 -0.32
CA ASP A 35 -3.62 40.25 -1.36
C ASP A 35 -2.64 39.55 -2.32
N GLN A 36 -1.77 38.68 -1.80
CA GLN A 36 -0.89 37.88 -2.65
C GLN A 36 -1.65 36.83 -3.46
N PHE A 37 -2.73 36.24 -2.92
CA PHE A 37 -3.59 35.34 -3.66
C PHE A 37 -4.36 36.07 -4.78
N VAL A 38 -4.90 37.26 -4.50
CA VAL A 38 -5.51 38.15 -5.50
C VAL A 38 -4.51 38.50 -6.60
N LYS A 39 -3.25 38.74 -6.24
CA LYS A 39 -2.17 38.96 -7.23
C LYS A 39 -1.99 37.76 -8.16
N GLN A 40 -2.12 36.52 -7.69
CA GLN A 40 -2.08 35.34 -8.58
C GLN A 40 -3.31 35.26 -9.50
N ILE A 41 -4.49 35.65 -9.01
CA ILE A 41 -5.70 35.74 -9.85
C ILE A 41 -5.52 36.78 -10.95
N ASN A 42 -4.94 37.94 -10.63
CA ASN A 42 -4.62 38.97 -11.63
C ASN A 42 -3.56 38.50 -12.65
N ASN A 43 -2.61 37.67 -12.22
CA ASN A 43 -1.64 37.04 -13.11
C ASN A 43 -2.30 36.02 -14.06
N MET A 44 -3.30 35.25 -13.59
CA MET A 44 -4.12 34.41 -14.45
C MET A 44 -4.89 35.25 -15.48
N LEU A 45 -5.47 36.38 -15.06
CA LEU A 45 -6.19 37.30 -15.95
C LEU A 45 -5.28 37.86 -17.05
N ALA A 46 -4.04 38.23 -16.72
CA ALA A 46 -3.05 38.68 -17.70
C ALA A 46 -2.73 37.58 -18.73
N LEU A 47 -2.52 36.33 -18.29
CA LEU A 47 -2.28 35.19 -19.19
C LEU A 47 -3.47 34.85 -20.10
N GLU A 48 -4.69 34.98 -19.59
CA GLU A 48 -5.91 34.77 -20.39
C GLU A 48 -6.09 35.87 -21.46
N LYS A 49 -5.79 37.13 -21.13
CA LYS A 49 -6.04 38.29 -22.02
C LYS A 49 -4.90 38.56 -23.00
N ASP A 50 -3.66 38.54 -22.53
CA ASP A 50 -2.49 38.92 -23.34
C ASP A 50 -1.90 37.74 -24.12
N PHE A 51 -2.10 36.51 -23.61
CA PHE A 51 -1.53 35.30 -24.19
C PHE A 51 -2.59 34.26 -24.62
N ASN A 52 -3.89 34.58 -24.54
CA ASN A 52 -5.01 33.69 -24.93
C ASN A 52 -4.93 32.28 -24.28
N GLN A 53 -4.48 32.20 -23.04
CA GLN A 53 -4.34 30.91 -22.35
C GLN A 53 -5.67 30.41 -21.78
N THR A 54 -5.90 29.11 -21.88
CA THR A 54 -7.05 28.41 -21.29
C THR A 54 -6.60 27.08 -20.70
N PHE A 55 -7.35 26.54 -19.74
CA PHE A 55 -7.10 25.23 -19.14
C PHE A 55 -8.40 24.43 -19.22
N ASN A 56 -8.34 23.25 -19.84
CA ASN A 56 -9.52 22.45 -20.17
C ASN A 56 -10.59 23.23 -20.95
N ASN A 57 -10.16 24.05 -21.92
CA ASN A 57 -11.02 24.94 -22.73
C ASN A 57 -11.84 25.96 -21.93
N GLN A 58 -11.42 26.28 -20.70
CA GLN A 58 -12.08 27.25 -19.81
C GLN A 58 -11.09 28.28 -19.25
N THR A 59 -11.60 29.48 -18.99
CA THR A 59 -10.92 30.53 -18.23
C THR A 59 -11.25 30.36 -16.76
N TRP A 60 -10.24 30.45 -15.90
CA TRP A 60 -10.35 30.12 -14.47
C TRP A 60 -10.28 31.35 -13.57
N THR A 61 -9.88 32.51 -14.10
CA THR A 61 -9.82 33.77 -13.33
C THR A 61 -11.15 34.07 -12.65
N THR A 62 -12.26 33.99 -13.38
CA THR A 62 -13.60 34.32 -12.85
C THR A 62 -14.04 33.37 -11.74
N VAL A 63 -13.72 32.08 -11.88
CA VAL A 63 -14.04 31.04 -10.89
C VAL A 63 -13.28 31.30 -9.59
N PHE A 64 -11.96 31.56 -9.67
CA PHE A 64 -11.17 31.84 -8.47
C PHE A 64 -11.46 33.20 -7.85
N ALA A 65 -11.84 34.20 -8.65
CA ALA A 65 -12.34 35.48 -8.16
C ALA A 65 -13.63 35.32 -7.35
N GLN A 66 -14.56 34.47 -7.79
CA GLN A 66 -15.77 34.14 -7.03
C GLN A 66 -15.44 33.32 -5.77
N ALA A 67 -14.50 32.38 -5.87
CA ALA A 67 -14.06 31.56 -4.74
C ALA A 67 -13.49 32.41 -3.59
N ILE A 68 -12.58 33.35 -3.86
CA ILE A 68 -12.03 34.22 -2.81
C ILE A 68 -13.10 35.13 -2.19
N VAL A 69 -14.05 35.65 -2.98
CA VAL A 69 -15.17 36.44 -2.46
C VAL A 69 -16.06 35.58 -1.56
N LYS A 70 -16.30 34.30 -1.89
CA LYS A 70 -17.03 33.36 -1.02
C LYS A 70 -16.30 33.07 0.29
N VAL A 71 -14.98 32.85 0.23
CA VAL A 71 -14.15 32.57 1.42
C VAL A 71 -14.14 33.77 2.38
N THR A 72 -13.93 34.97 1.84
CA THR A 72 -13.68 36.19 2.63
C THR A 72 -14.93 37.00 2.93
N GLN A 73 -16.02 36.75 2.19
CA GLN A 73 -17.26 37.55 2.23
C GLN A 73 -17.03 39.05 1.98
N GLN A 74 -15.90 39.42 1.34
CA GLN A 74 -15.49 40.80 1.06
C GLN A 74 -15.46 41.05 -0.45
N LYS A 75 -15.83 42.26 -0.85
CA LYS A 75 -15.67 42.71 -2.24
C LYS A 75 -14.18 42.91 -2.52
N GLN A 76 -13.66 42.23 -3.54
CA GLN A 76 -12.28 42.33 -4.00
C GLN A 76 -12.24 42.95 -5.40
N ARG A 77 -11.27 43.83 -5.66
CA ARG A 77 -11.05 44.42 -6.99
C ARG A 77 -9.97 43.62 -7.72
N PHE A 78 -10.31 43.11 -8.90
CA PHE A 78 -9.39 42.40 -9.78
C PHE A 78 -9.03 43.32 -10.93
N GLU A 79 -7.74 43.47 -11.18
CA GLU A 79 -7.21 44.38 -12.19
C GLU A 79 -6.20 43.63 -13.05
N LYS A 80 -6.34 43.77 -14.35
CA LYS A 80 -5.33 43.32 -15.29
C LYS A 80 -4.09 44.20 -15.09
N ARG A 81 -2.94 43.57 -14.90
CA ARG A 81 -1.65 44.25 -14.84
C ARG A 81 -1.06 44.26 -16.24
N ASP A 82 -1.02 45.43 -16.87
CA ASP A 82 -0.55 45.55 -18.25
C ASP A 82 0.98 45.41 -18.36
N GLY A 83 1.43 44.76 -19.43
CA GLY A 83 2.86 44.68 -19.79
C GLY A 83 3.71 43.68 -19.01
N LEU A 84 3.10 42.79 -18.21
CA LEU A 84 3.85 41.74 -17.52
C LEU A 84 4.39 40.69 -18.49
N SER A 85 5.69 40.43 -18.39
CA SER A 85 6.33 39.29 -19.05
C SER A 85 5.92 37.97 -18.39
N VAL A 86 5.98 36.88 -19.14
CA VAL A 86 5.69 35.51 -18.64
C VAL A 86 6.65 35.15 -17.50
N GLU A 87 7.89 35.63 -17.58
CA GLU A 87 8.95 35.45 -16.58
C GLU A 87 8.61 36.16 -15.25
N GLU A 88 8.07 37.38 -15.28
CA GLU A 88 7.63 38.10 -14.09
C GLU A 88 6.43 37.41 -13.44
N ILE A 89 5.49 36.93 -14.24
CA ILE A 89 4.34 36.15 -13.75
C ILE A 89 4.81 34.86 -13.07
N TYR A 90 5.81 34.18 -13.64
CA TYR A 90 6.40 33.00 -13.02
C TYR A 90 7.16 33.31 -11.72
N ALA A 91 7.87 34.45 -11.67
CA ALA A 91 8.54 34.90 -10.45
C ALA A 91 7.53 35.17 -9.32
N ASP A 92 6.40 35.80 -9.65
CA ASP A 92 5.30 36.04 -8.72
C ASP A 92 4.66 34.75 -8.22
N TYR A 93 4.44 33.78 -9.12
CA TYR A 93 3.98 32.44 -8.77
C TYR A 93 4.94 31.75 -7.79
N SER A 94 6.25 31.75 -8.11
CA SER A 94 7.28 31.10 -7.29
C SER A 94 7.40 31.75 -5.91
N SER A 95 7.30 33.09 -5.86
CA SER A 95 7.29 33.87 -4.63
C SER A 95 6.08 33.53 -3.76
N PHE A 96 4.87 33.52 -4.34
CA PHE A 96 3.66 33.17 -3.60
C PHE A 96 3.65 31.72 -3.11
N LEU A 97 4.14 30.78 -3.94
CA LEU A 97 4.29 29.39 -3.54
C LEU A 97 5.25 29.25 -2.35
N SER A 98 6.38 29.96 -2.38
CA SER A 98 7.37 29.95 -1.30
C SER A 98 6.84 30.62 -0.04
N TYR A 99 6.16 31.76 -0.18
CA TYR A 99 5.49 32.47 0.92
C TYR A 99 4.45 31.59 1.59
N THR A 100 3.57 30.95 0.82
CA THR A 100 2.50 30.08 1.33
C THR A 100 3.08 28.87 2.06
N SER A 101 4.08 28.23 1.46
CA SER A 101 4.72 27.05 2.06
C SER A 101 5.47 27.38 3.35
N THR A 102 6.14 28.53 3.41
CA THR A 102 6.93 28.96 4.58
C THR A 102 6.04 29.50 5.70
N THR A 103 5.06 30.33 5.38
CA THR A 103 4.23 31.03 6.38
C THR A 103 3.21 30.10 7.03
N PHE A 104 2.68 29.14 6.27
CA PHE A 104 1.62 28.23 6.75
C PHE A 104 2.08 26.79 6.91
N GLU A 105 3.37 26.51 6.71
CA GLU A 105 3.98 25.18 6.85
C GLU A 105 3.30 24.10 5.99
N VAL A 106 2.72 24.50 4.85
CA VAL A 106 2.09 23.58 3.90
C VAL A 106 3.15 23.06 2.93
N GLY A 107 3.21 21.74 2.74
CA GLY A 107 4.18 21.11 1.85
C GLY A 107 4.04 21.60 0.40
N ARG A 108 5.16 21.94 -0.26
CA ARG A 108 5.17 22.41 -1.64
C ARG A 108 4.50 21.42 -2.61
N ASN A 109 4.61 20.12 -2.35
CA ASN A 109 3.96 19.07 -3.14
C ASN A 109 2.42 19.16 -3.06
N THR A 110 1.87 19.53 -1.90
CA THR A 110 0.42 19.73 -1.71
C THR A 110 -0.07 20.96 -2.48
N LEU A 111 0.76 22.00 -2.59
CA LEU A 111 0.43 23.22 -3.33
C LEU A 111 0.59 23.06 -4.85
N THR A 112 1.41 22.11 -5.31
CA THR A 112 1.75 21.89 -6.73
C THR A 112 1.19 20.59 -7.29
N GLU A 113 0.32 19.92 -6.53
CA GLU A 113 -0.32 18.66 -6.96
C GLU A 113 -1.13 18.88 -8.24
N GLU A 114 -0.75 18.18 -9.30
CA GLU A 114 -1.47 18.21 -10.58
C GLU A 114 -2.70 17.30 -10.51
N ILE A 115 -3.84 17.87 -10.14
CA ILE A 115 -5.11 17.14 -10.07
C ILE A 115 -5.74 17.11 -11.47
N VAL A 116 -5.93 15.91 -12.01
CA VAL A 116 -6.25 15.74 -13.44
C VAL A 116 -7.66 16.24 -13.80
N ASN A 117 -8.62 16.24 -12.88
CA ASN A 117 -9.99 16.70 -13.14
C ASN A 117 -10.59 17.38 -11.90
N PHE A 118 -10.99 18.65 -12.04
CA PHE A 118 -11.90 19.34 -11.12
C PHE A 118 -12.79 20.32 -11.92
N SER A 119 -14.01 20.55 -11.45
CA SER A 119 -14.98 21.44 -12.11
C SER A 119 -15.06 22.83 -11.46
N PRO A 120 -15.53 23.87 -12.16
CA PRO A 120 -15.77 25.18 -11.55
C PRO A 120 -16.70 25.13 -10.32
N ASP A 121 -17.72 24.28 -10.36
CA ASP A 121 -18.67 24.11 -9.26
C ASP A 121 -18.00 23.51 -8.01
N GLU A 122 -17.11 22.53 -8.19
CA GLU A 122 -16.32 21.95 -7.09
C GLU A 122 -15.45 23.00 -6.40
N VAL A 123 -14.76 23.86 -7.18
CA VAL A 123 -13.96 24.97 -6.61
C VAL A 123 -14.82 25.89 -5.75
N LEU A 124 -16.04 26.18 -6.19
CA LEU A 124 -16.98 27.06 -5.51
C LEU A 124 -17.62 26.41 -4.27
N ILE A 125 -17.75 25.09 -4.24
CA ILE A 125 -18.17 24.31 -3.06
C ILE A 125 -17.02 24.30 -2.05
N ASP A 126 -15.81 23.96 -2.49
CA ASP A 126 -14.61 23.95 -1.67
C ASP A 126 -14.34 25.33 -1.06
N ALA A 127 -14.67 26.42 -1.75
CA ALA A 127 -14.54 27.79 -1.25
C ALA A 127 -15.46 28.13 -0.06
N THR A 128 -16.39 27.26 0.34
CA THR A 128 -17.27 27.53 1.49
C THR A 128 -16.56 27.24 2.80
N LEU A 129 -16.55 28.22 3.71
CA LEU A 129 -16.00 28.07 5.05
C LEU A 129 -17.16 27.99 6.06
N THR A 130 -17.32 26.85 6.72
CA THR A 130 -18.36 26.68 7.76
C THR A 130 -17.92 27.30 9.08
N ASP A 131 -18.88 27.70 9.92
CA ASP A 131 -18.59 28.27 11.25
C ASP A 131 -17.84 27.27 12.16
N GLN A 132 -18.07 25.96 11.96
CA GLN A 132 -17.34 24.90 12.65
C GLN A 132 -15.84 24.92 12.31
N THR A 133 -15.49 25.07 11.03
CA THR A 133 -14.09 25.18 10.60
C THR A 133 -13.45 26.48 11.12
N LYS A 134 -14.19 27.60 11.14
CA LYS A 134 -13.69 28.87 11.73
C LYS A 134 -13.35 28.71 13.20
N ASN A 135 -14.22 28.08 13.98
CA ASN A 135 -14.01 27.93 15.42
C ASN A 135 -12.85 26.98 15.74
N HIS A 136 -12.74 25.86 15.01
CA HIS A 136 -11.64 24.90 15.19
C HIS A 136 -10.25 25.53 15.02
N TYR A 137 -10.04 26.30 13.94
CA TYR A 137 -8.74 26.95 13.70
C TYR A 137 -8.50 28.17 14.60
N ARG A 138 -9.55 28.87 15.04
CA ARG A 138 -9.43 29.93 16.07
C ARG A 138 -8.95 29.38 17.41
N GLU A 139 -9.45 28.21 17.83
CA GLU A 139 -9.03 27.55 19.07
C GLU A 139 -7.57 27.10 18.99
N LEU A 140 -7.17 26.47 17.88
CA LEU A 140 -5.77 26.08 17.64
C LEU A 140 -4.80 27.27 17.66
N GLU A 141 -5.20 28.41 17.12
CA GLU A 141 -4.37 29.62 17.12
C GLU A 141 -4.25 30.24 18.52
N LYS A 142 -5.33 30.23 19.32
CA LYS A 142 -5.28 30.64 20.73
C LYS A 142 -4.36 29.73 21.55
N GLU A 143 -4.47 28.42 21.37
CA GLU A 143 -3.62 27.45 22.09
C GLU A 143 -2.14 27.62 21.73
N ARG A 144 -1.83 27.93 20.46
CA ARG A 144 -0.45 28.23 20.04
C ARG A 144 0.10 29.47 20.73
N LEU A 145 -0.68 30.55 20.77
CA LEU A 145 -0.30 31.81 21.42
C LEU A 145 -0.11 31.65 22.94
N GLU A 146 -0.91 30.81 23.59
CA GLU A 146 -0.78 30.51 25.02
C GLU A 146 0.49 29.69 25.32
N ARG A 147 0.82 28.69 24.50
CA ARG A 147 2.07 27.92 24.63
C ARG A 147 3.31 28.78 24.37
N GLU A 148 3.26 29.70 23.40
CA GLU A 148 4.36 30.63 23.12
C GLU A 148 4.60 31.60 24.28
N LYS A 149 3.54 32.07 24.95
CA LYS A 149 3.65 32.92 26.14
C LYS A 149 4.24 32.16 27.35
N GLN A 150 3.81 30.93 27.61
CA GLN A 150 4.37 30.10 28.68
C GLN A 150 5.86 29.75 28.44
N ALA A 151 6.27 29.59 27.19
CA ALA A 151 7.66 29.33 26.82
C ALA A 151 8.58 30.56 26.98
N GLN A 152 8.03 31.78 26.91
CA GLN A 152 8.78 33.02 27.17
C GLN A 152 8.96 33.28 28.68
N GLU A 153 7.96 32.99 29.51
CA GLU A 153 8.06 33.16 30.98
C GLU A 153 9.09 32.21 31.65
N THR A 154 9.46 31.11 30.98
CA THR A 154 10.41 30.13 31.52
C THR A 154 11.89 30.49 31.24
N LYS A 155 12.17 31.52 30.42
CA LYS A 155 13.55 31.92 30.05
C LYS A 155 14.20 32.95 30.98
N ASP A 156 13.46 33.54 31.92
CA ASP A 156 13.95 34.64 32.79
C ASP A 156 14.38 34.22 34.20
N LYS A 157 14.70 32.93 34.45
CA LYS A 157 15.34 32.52 35.71
C LYS A 157 16.82 32.14 35.49
N PRO A 158 17.77 32.66 36.30
CA PRO A 158 19.18 32.37 36.14
C PRO A 158 19.49 30.91 36.51
N LYS A 159 20.30 30.25 35.67
CA LYS A 159 20.79 28.88 35.88
C LYS A 159 21.74 28.81 37.08
N PRO A 160 21.66 27.80 37.97
CA PRO A 160 22.77 27.42 38.82
C PRO A 160 23.77 26.54 38.07
N GLU A 161 25.03 26.65 38.49
CA GLU A 161 26.20 26.02 37.93
C GLU A 161 26.24 24.48 38.05
N PHE A 162 27.08 23.93 37.17
CA PHE A 162 27.48 22.55 37.00
C PHE A 162 27.86 21.82 38.30
N SER A 163 27.45 20.55 38.43
CA SER A 163 28.31 19.54 39.02
C SER A 163 28.17 18.23 38.24
N SER A 164 29.34 17.66 37.95
CA SER A 164 29.57 16.42 37.24
C SER A 164 29.21 15.20 38.10
N SER A 165 29.05 14.07 37.40
CA SER A 165 28.98 12.67 37.89
C SER A 165 27.72 12.22 38.62
N GLN A 166 26.84 11.51 37.90
CA GLN A 166 26.54 10.11 38.21
C GLN A 166 25.67 9.45 37.12
N ASN A 167 25.99 8.18 36.86
CA ASN A 167 25.25 7.27 36.00
C ASN A 167 23.75 7.28 36.31
N GLN A 168 22.93 7.51 35.28
CA GLN A 168 21.59 6.98 35.22
C GLN A 168 21.32 6.51 33.80
N GLU A 169 21.14 5.19 33.69
CA GLU A 169 20.50 4.49 32.59
C GLU A 169 19.21 5.23 32.21
N ARG A 170 19.22 5.86 31.03
CA ARG A 170 17.99 6.31 30.39
C ARG A 170 17.63 5.33 29.30
N THR A 171 16.59 4.58 29.60
CA THR A 171 15.60 4.00 28.68
C THR A 171 15.54 4.79 27.37
N TYR A 172 16.07 4.19 26.31
CA TYR A 172 15.89 4.68 24.94
C TYR A 172 14.45 4.36 24.50
N SER A 173 13.51 5.22 24.88
CA SER A 173 12.25 5.35 24.18
C SER A 173 12.54 5.98 22.81
N GLN A 174 12.68 5.09 21.84
CA GLN A 174 12.68 5.37 20.41
C GLN A 174 11.30 5.92 20.03
N GLN A 175 11.02 7.18 20.37
CA GLN A 175 9.79 7.86 19.98
C GLN A 175 10.12 8.83 18.84
N ASN A 176 9.76 8.37 17.65
CA ASN A 176 9.24 9.17 16.55
C ASN A 176 10.02 10.47 16.26
N ASN A 177 11.04 10.36 15.41
CA ASN A 177 11.71 11.49 14.78
C ASN A 177 10.80 12.13 13.70
N ASN A 178 9.59 12.51 14.11
CA ASN A 178 8.85 13.60 13.48
C ASN A 178 9.51 14.87 14.00
N SER A 179 10.30 15.52 13.15
CA SER A 179 10.77 16.90 13.33
C SER A 179 9.57 17.86 13.33
N PHE A 180 8.77 17.81 14.39
CA PHE A 180 7.58 18.64 14.57
C PHE A 180 7.86 19.92 15.37
N PHE A 181 9.05 20.10 15.96
CA PHE A 181 9.40 21.32 16.69
C PHE A 181 10.91 21.57 16.60
N GLY A 182 11.33 22.58 15.82
CA GLY A 182 12.75 22.92 15.71
C GLY A 182 13.10 23.97 14.67
N GLY A 183 12.57 25.18 14.81
CA GLY A 183 13.29 26.43 14.53
C GLY A 183 13.55 26.87 13.07
N GLY A 184 12.93 28.01 12.71
CA GLY A 184 13.63 29.16 12.13
C GLY A 184 13.97 29.10 10.64
N GLY A 185 13.28 29.94 9.86
CA GLY A 185 13.44 30.07 8.41
C GLY A 185 14.87 30.29 7.95
N TYR A 186 15.32 29.41 7.06
CA TYR A 186 16.35 29.68 6.07
C TYR A 186 15.94 29.00 4.76
N ALA A 187 16.35 29.63 3.66
CA ALA A 187 16.04 29.33 2.29
C ALA A 187 15.94 27.83 1.96
N ASN A 188 14.95 27.51 1.13
CA ASN A 188 14.77 26.22 0.48
C ASN A 188 15.98 25.93 -0.43
N VAL A 189 17.04 25.41 0.18
CA VAL A 189 18.21 24.86 -0.50
C VAL A 189 18.25 23.40 -0.07
N ASN A 190 17.96 22.54 -1.04
CA ASN A 190 17.74 21.12 -0.86
C ASN A 190 19.08 20.42 -0.59
N THR A 191 19.62 20.55 0.63
CA THR A 191 20.60 19.57 1.13
C THR A 191 19.83 18.26 1.31
N MET A 192 19.90 17.40 0.31
CA MET A 192 19.32 16.07 0.40
C MET A 192 20.04 15.34 1.55
N ASP A 193 19.26 14.94 2.56
CA ASP A 193 19.79 14.17 3.69
C ASP A 193 20.63 13.00 3.15
N PRO A 194 21.90 12.84 3.57
CA PRO A 194 22.77 11.75 3.11
C PRO A 194 22.10 10.38 3.20
N ARG A 195 21.18 10.20 4.15
CA ARG A 195 20.43 8.95 4.37
C ARG A 195 19.42 8.62 3.27
N GLN A 196 18.98 9.62 2.51
CA GLN A 196 18.07 9.48 1.38
C GLN A 196 18.82 9.09 0.09
N ASN A 197 20.15 9.25 0.04
CA ASN A 197 20.93 8.88 -1.12
C ASN A 197 20.91 7.34 -1.33
N PRO A 198 20.61 6.83 -2.54
CA PRO A 198 20.63 5.39 -2.85
C PRO A 198 21.95 4.68 -2.55
N ARG A 199 23.08 5.42 -2.57
CA ARG A 199 24.43 4.93 -2.26
C ARG A 199 24.73 4.87 -0.76
N PHE A 200 23.90 5.46 0.08
CA PHE A 200 24.09 5.41 1.53
C PHE A 200 23.65 4.06 2.09
N TYR A 201 24.60 3.35 2.67
CA TYR A 201 24.40 2.06 3.31
C TYR A 201 24.59 2.19 4.84
N PRO A 202 23.51 2.07 5.65
CA PRO A 202 23.51 2.35 7.09
C PRO A 202 23.83 1.12 7.95
N TYR A 203 24.36 0.04 7.38
CA TYR A 203 24.60 -1.21 8.12
C TYR A 203 26.09 -1.56 8.14
N MET A 204 26.51 -2.26 9.20
CA MET A 204 27.92 -2.57 9.45
C MET A 204 28.52 -3.59 8.46
N SER A 205 27.69 -4.42 7.84
CA SER A 205 28.15 -5.55 7.03
C SER A 205 27.40 -5.66 5.70
N LYS A 206 28.10 -6.01 4.62
CA LYS A 206 27.52 -6.33 3.31
C LYS A 206 27.77 -7.80 2.95
N PRO A 207 27.02 -8.74 3.55
CA PRO A 207 27.21 -10.16 3.25
C PRO A 207 26.94 -10.47 1.78
N LYS A 208 27.96 -10.94 1.05
CA LYS A 208 27.87 -11.27 -0.39
C LYS A 208 26.87 -12.39 -0.69
N TRP A 209 26.59 -13.26 0.27
CA TRP A 209 25.64 -14.38 0.15
C TRP A 209 24.17 -13.97 0.29
N MET A 210 23.88 -12.79 0.86
CA MET A 210 22.52 -12.36 1.17
C MET A 210 21.62 -12.18 -0.06
N PRO A 211 22.08 -11.61 -1.20
CA PRO A 211 21.28 -11.57 -2.43
C PRO A 211 20.91 -12.98 -2.92
N THR A 212 21.85 -13.93 -2.89
CA THR A 212 21.58 -15.32 -3.29
C THR A 212 20.56 -15.98 -2.38
N LEU A 213 20.71 -15.79 -1.06
CA LEU A 213 19.78 -16.36 -0.08
C LEU A 213 18.36 -15.79 -0.24
N LYS A 214 18.22 -14.51 -0.63
CA LYS A 214 16.92 -13.93 -0.99
C LYS A 214 16.27 -14.60 -2.19
N TYR A 215 17.05 -14.93 -3.24
CA TYR A 215 16.52 -15.63 -4.40
C TYR A 215 16.06 -17.04 -4.04
N VAL A 216 16.83 -17.77 -3.23
CA VAL A 216 16.44 -19.09 -2.71
C VAL A 216 15.15 -18.98 -1.90
N PHE A 217 15.09 -18.01 -0.98
CA PHE A 217 13.90 -17.75 -0.18
C PHE A 217 12.67 -17.41 -1.04
N ALA A 218 12.80 -16.51 -2.02
CA ALA A 218 11.71 -16.16 -2.93
C ALA A 218 11.26 -17.37 -3.77
N GLY A 219 12.21 -18.20 -4.24
CA GLY A 219 11.90 -19.44 -4.96
C GLY A 219 11.11 -20.42 -4.10
N LEU A 220 11.48 -20.57 -2.82
CA LEU A 220 10.80 -21.45 -1.87
C LEU A 220 9.36 -20.97 -1.57
N VAL A 221 9.18 -19.66 -1.38
CA VAL A 221 7.86 -19.04 -1.19
C VAL A 221 6.97 -19.23 -2.42
N ILE A 222 7.51 -19.06 -3.63
CA ILE A 222 6.77 -19.30 -4.88
C ILE A 222 6.37 -20.78 -4.99
N LEU A 223 7.29 -21.70 -4.70
CA LEU A 223 7.01 -23.13 -4.72
C LEU A 223 5.93 -23.52 -3.71
N ALA A 224 5.98 -22.98 -2.50
CA ALA A 224 4.96 -23.18 -1.46
C ALA A 224 3.58 -22.67 -1.92
N THR A 225 3.52 -21.48 -2.52
CA THR A 225 2.28 -20.94 -3.10
C THR A 225 1.74 -21.81 -4.24
N LEU A 226 2.60 -22.32 -5.12
CA LEU A 226 2.16 -23.21 -6.20
C LEU A 226 1.55 -24.51 -5.65
N MET A 227 2.15 -25.09 -4.61
CA MET A 227 1.60 -26.28 -3.94
C MET A 227 0.28 -25.99 -3.20
N LEU A 228 0.14 -24.81 -2.59
CA LEU A 228 -1.13 -24.34 -2.00
C LEU A 228 -2.25 -24.25 -3.04
N ILE A 229 -1.93 -23.69 -4.22
CA ILE A 229 -2.87 -23.60 -5.34
C ILE A 229 -3.21 -25.00 -5.85
N ALA A 230 -2.22 -25.88 -6.02
CA ALA A 230 -2.44 -27.26 -6.44
C ALA A 230 -3.34 -28.02 -5.46
N THR A 231 -3.11 -27.87 -4.14
CA THR A 231 -3.96 -28.44 -3.09
C THR A 231 -5.39 -27.94 -3.20
N SER A 232 -5.56 -26.63 -3.41
CA SER A 232 -6.88 -26.01 -3.54
C SER A 232 -7.64 -26.50 -4.78
N ILE A 233 -6.95 -26.67 -5.92
CA ILE A 233 -7.51 -27.26 -7.13
C ILE A 233 -7.86 -28.73 -6.90
N ALA A 234 -7.01 -29.50 -6.22
CA ALA A 234 -7.30 -30.88 -5.84
C ALA A 234 -8.58 -30.97 -4.99
N MET A 235 -8.72 -30.12 -3.98
CA MET A 235 -9.93 -30.03 -3.15
C MET A 235 -11.21 -29.69 -3.94
N MET A 236 -11.11 -28.84 -4.98
CA MET A 236 -12.23 -28.50 -5.85
C MET A 236 -12.59 -29.61 -6.84
N THR A 237 -11.62 -30.44 -7.23
CA THR A 237 -11.78 -31.49 -8.27
C THR A 237 -12.24 -32.82 -7.70
N VAL A 238 -11.85 -33.15 -6.47
CA VAL A 238 -12.34 -34.36 -5.77
C VAL A 238 -13.81 -34.18 -5.43
N LYS A 239 -14.67 -34.72 -6.29
CA LYS A 239 -16.12 -34.79 -6.10
C LYS A 239 -16.49 -36.16 -5.58
N MET A 240 -16.94 -36.21 -4.33
CA MET A 240 -17.49 -37.40 -3.73
C MET A 240 -18.98 -37.48 -4.07
N ASN A 241 -19.29 -38.34 -5.03
CA ASN A 241 -20.67 -38.67 -5.37
C ASN A 241 -21.12 -39.82 -4.46
N LEU A 242 -22.16 -39.57 -3.68
CA LEU A 242 -22.75 -40.55 -2.76
C LEU A 242 -23.73 -41.51 -3.48
N GLY A 243 -23.75 -41.53 -4.80
CA GLY A 243 -24.47 -42.52 -5.61
C GLY A 243 -25.96 -42.21 -5.81
N PRO A 244 -26.66 -43.06 -6.57
CA PRO A 244 -28.07 -42.85 -6.89
C PRO A 244 -28.97 -42.97 -5.65
N ASN A 245 -30.14 -42.35 -5.74
CA ASN A 245 -31.13 -42.24 -4.68
C ASN A 245 -31.99 -43.52 -4.60
N ASN A 246 -31.38 -44.67 -4.31
CA ASN A 246 -32.05 -45.97 -4.29
C ASN A 246 -31.63 -46.88 -3.12
N THR A 247 -32.44 -47.93 -2.89
CA THR A 247 -32.26 -48.96 -1.84
C THR A 247 -30.94 -49.70 -1.86
N SER A 248 -30.25 -49.73 -3.00
CA SER A 248 -28.93 -50.37 -3.14
C SER A 248 -27.75 -49.42 -2.90
N ASN A 249 -27.99 -48.22 -2.39
CA ASN A 249 -26.93 -47.25 -2.11
C ASN A 249 -25.98 -47.79 -1.00
N PRO A 250 -24.70 -48.05 -1.32
CA PRO A 250 -23.76 -48.65 -0.36
C PRO A 250 -23.41 -47.69 0.79
N PHE A 251 -23.53 -46.38 0.58
CA PHE A 251 -23.27 -45.39 1.62
C PHE A 251 -24.39 -45.34 2.65
N GLY A 252 -25.65 -45.39 2.21
CA GLY A 252 -26.82 -45.41 3.10
C GLY A 252 -26.86 -46.69 3.94
N ASN A 253 -26.58 -47.84 3.31
CA ASN A 253 -26.47 -49.13 4.00
C ASN A 253 -25.33 -49.15 5.03
N ALA A 254 -24.17 -48.59 4.69
CA ALA A 254 -23.03 -48.53 5.60
C ALA A 254 -23.27 -47.57 6.78
N LEU A 255 -24.01 -46.48 6.56
CA LEU A 255 -24.27 -45.48 7.61
C LEU A 255 -25.38 -45.88 8.56
N PHE A 256 -26.50 -46.43 8.08
CA PHE A 256 -27.71 -46.70 8.89
C PHE A 256 -28.00 -48.19 9.09
N GLY A 257 -27.30 -49.07 8.37
CA GLY A 257 -27.64 -50.49 8.29
C GLY A 257 -28.77 -50.77 7.28
N GLU A 258 -28.77 -51.98 6.72
CA GLU A 258 -29.67 -52.37 5.62
C GLU A 258 -31.16 -52.25 5.99
N ALA A 259 -31.53 -52.66 7.20
CA ALA A 259 -32.92 -52.60 7.67
C ALA A 259 -33.45 -51.16 7.83
N MET A 260 -32.63 -50.25 8.36
CA MET A 260 -33.02 -48.84 8.55
C MET A 260 -32.97 -48.06 7.23
N TRP A 261 -32.03 -48.37 6.33
CA TRP A 261 -31.96 -47.75 5.02
C TRP A 261 -33.14 -48.18 4.13
N ALA A 262 -33.48 -49.47 4.13
CA ALA A 262 -34.62 -50.01 3.39
C ALA A 262 -35.97 -49.45 3.87
N SER A 263 -36.14 -49.21 5.18
CA SER A 263 -37.38 -48.63 5.74
C SER A 263 -37.65 -47.20 5.25
N HIS A 264 -36.61 -46.50 4.78
CA HIS A 264 -36.69 -45.18 4.14
C HIS A 264 -36.71 -45.27 2.61
N LYS A 265 -37.09 -46.42 2.05
CA LYS A 265 -37.09 -46.69 0.60
C LYS A 265 -35.74 -46.40 -0.07
N GLY A 266 -34.65 -46.39 0.70
CA GLY A 266 -33.31 -46.08 0.22
C GLY A 266 -33.15 -44.76 -0.50
N ASN A 267 -33.96 -43.77 -0.17
CA ASN A 267 -33.91 -42.48 -0.84
C ASN A 267 -33.42 -41.45 0.17
N TRP A 268 -32.22 -40.90 -0.07
CA TRP A 268 -31.63 -39.80 0.68
C TRP A 268 -32.59 -38.62 0.78
N ASP A 269 -33.28 -38.27 -0.30
CA ASP A 269 -34.23 -37.16 -0.27
C ASP A 269 -35.39 -37.48 0.70
N SER A 270 -35.93 -38.70 0.67
CA SER A 270 -36.97 -39.09 1.65
C SER A 270 -36.44 -39.24 3.08
N PHE A 271 -35.17 -39.64 3.25
CA PHE A 271 -34.51 -39.75 4.54
C PHE A 271 -34.27 -38.35 5.15
N LEU A 272 -33.76 -37.43 4.34
CA LEU A 272 -33.44 -36.05 4.73
C LEU A 272 -34.70 -35.19 4.88
N THR A 273 -35.68 -35.30 3.98
CA THR A 273 -36.93 -34.51 4.06
C THR A 273 -37.80 -34.93 5.25
N LYS A 274 -37.70 -36.20 5.67
CA LYS A 274 -38.42 -36.71 6.84
C LYS A 274 -37.67 -36.48 8.15
N SER A 275 -36.33 -36.50 8.13
CA SER A 275 -35.49 -36.34 9.33
C SER A 275 -35.01 -34.91 9.59
N LEU A 276 -35.01 -34.03 8.57
CA LEU A 276 -34.54 -32.64 8.62
C LEU A 276 -35.66 -31.61 8.40
N ARG A 277 -36.89 -31.97 8.77
CA ARG A 277 -38.11 -31.23 8.42
C ARG A 277 -38.12 -29.80 8.97
N ASP A 278 -37.34 -29.52 10.02
CA ASP A 278 -37.30 -28.21 10.68
C ASP A 278 -36.02 -27.40 10.39
N SER A 279 -34.98 -28.01 9.80
CA SER A 279 -33.66 -27.36 9.68
C SER A 279 -33.38 -26.66 8.33
N ASN A 280 -34.27 -26.73 7.32
CA ASN A 280 -34.04 -26.23 5.94
C ASN A 280 -32.71 -26.72 5.32
N ALA A 281 -32.06 -27.72 5.92
CA ALA A 281 -30.73 -28.17 5.55
C ALA A 281 -30.82 -29.20 4.42
N LYS A 282 -30.40 -28.79 3.22
CA LYS A 282 -30.25 -29.73 2.09
C LYS A 282 -28.88 -30.40 2.19
N PHE A 283 -28.86 -31.71 2.43
CA PHE A 283 -27.62 -32.48 2.40
C PHE A 283 -27.19 -32.71 0.93
N PRO A 284 -26.01 -32.22 0.53
CA PRO A 284 -25.57 -32.32 -0.86
C PRO A 284 -25.11 -33.75 -1.19
N LEU A 285 -25.74 -34.38 -2.19
CA LEU A 285 -25.35 -35.70 -2.73
C LEU A 285 -23.98 -35.69 -3.43
N ASN A 286 -23.51 -34.50 -3.80
CA ASN A 286 -22.19 -34.26 -4.34
C ASN A 286 -21.42 -33.38 -3.36
N TRP A 287 -20.46 -33.96 -2.65
CA TRP A 287 -19.60 -33.22 -1.73
C TRP A 287 -18.25 -32.96 -2.38
N SER A 288 -17.77 -31.73 -2.27
CA SER A 288 -16.40 -31.36 -2.63
C SER A 288 -15.68 -30.94 -1.35
N LEU A 289 -14.40 -31.31 -1.21
CA LEU A 289 -13.59 -30.89 -0.06
C LEU A 289 -13.48 -29.35 0.03
N MET A 290 -13.60 -28.66 -1.11
CA MET A 290 -13.81 -27.21 -1.15
C MET A 290 -14.79 -26.85 -2.27
N SER A 291 -15.84 -26.08 -1.95
CA SER A 291 -16.80 -25.65 -2.96
C SER A 291 -16.16 -24.71 -3.99
N ALA A 292 -16.49 -24.86 -5.27
CA ALA A 292 -16.03 -23.96 -6.33
C ALA A 292 -16.88 -22.68 -6.39
N ASN A 293 -16.93 -21.93 -5.29
CA ASN A 293 -17.63 -20.64 -5.22
C ASN A 293 -16.64 -19.48 -5.39
N VAL A 294 -17.18 -18.25 -5.54
CA VAL A 294 -16.38 -17.02 -5.69
C VAL A 294 -15.43 -16.82 -4.50
N GLY A 295 -15.84 -17.21 -3.29
CA GLY A 295 -15.00 -17.15 -2.09
C GLY A 295 -13.75 -18.03 -2.17
N SER A 296 -13.87 -19.24 -2.72
CA SER A 296 -12.74 -20.15 -2.92
C SER A 296 -11.79 -19.66 -4.02
N ILE A 297 -12.33 -19.04 -5.08
CA ILE A 297 -11.51 -18.40 -6.12
C ILE A 297 -10.77 -17.18 -5.56
N LEU A 298 -11.43 -16.35 -4.75
CA LEU A 298 -10.80 -15.24 -4.04
C LEU A 298 -9.69 -15.74 -3.11
N SER A 299 -9.93 -16.86 -2.42
CA SER A 299 -8.93 -17.47 -1.53
C SER A 299 -7.66 -17.87 -2.27
N LEU A 300 -7.77 -18.39 -3.51
CA LEU A 300 -6.60 -18.66 -4.37
C LEU A 300 -5.79 -17.38 -4.67
N VAL A 301 -6.46 -16.26 -4.94
CA VAL A 301 -5.79 -14.97 -5.14
C VAL A 301 -5.05 -14.56 -3.87
N PHE A 302 -5.69 -14.68 -2.70
CA PHE A 302 -5.04 -14.39 -1.42
C PHE A 302 -3.81 -15.27 -1.15
N TYR A 303 -3.86 -16.56 -1.49
CA TYR A 303 -2.70 -17.47 -1.36
C TYR A 303 -1.52 -17.08 -2.27
N SER A 304 -1.80 -16.36 -3.36
CA SER A 304 -0.76 -15.89 -4.29
C SER A 304 -0.03 -14.62 -3.83
N LEU A 305 -0.65 -13.81 -2.95
CA LEU A 305 -0.11 -12.51 -2.53
C LEU A 305 1.29 -12.59 -1.91
N PRO A 306 1.63 -13.55 -1.04
CA PRO A 306 2.98 -13.64 -0.47
C PRO A 306 4.06 -13.85 -1.53
N ALA A 307 3.81 -14.75 -2.48
CA ALA A 307 4.71 -15.01 -3.60
C ALA A 307 4.84 -13.79 -4.52
N ILE A 308 3.74 -13.10 -4.83
CA ILE A 308 3.79 -11.87 -5.63
C ILE A 308 4.58 -10.78 -4.90
N TYR A 309 4.31 -10.57 -3.61
CA TYR A 309 4.92 -9.50 -2.84
C TYR A 309 6.44 -9.73 -2.63
N ILE A 310 6.83 -10.93 -2.17
CA ILE A 310 8.24 -11.30 -1.98
C ILE A 310 8.95 -11.41 -3.33
N GLY A 311 8.31 -12.05 -4.31
CA GLY A 311 8.85 -12.18 -5.66
C GLY A 311 9.12 -10.81 -6.27
N TYR A 312 8.17 -9.88 -6.19
CA TYR A 312 8.37 -8.51 -6.65
C TYR A 312 9.51 -7.81 -5.89
N ALA A 313 9.58 -7.95 -4.57
CA ALA A 313 10.61 -7.31 -3.76
C ALA A 313 12.04 -7.83 -4.05
N VAL A 314 12.18 -9.12 -4.37
CA VAL A 314 13.48 -9.79 -4.59
C VAL A 314 13.91 -9.76 -6.06
N PHE A 315 13.00 -10.01 -7.00
CA PHE A 315 13.34 -10.06 -8.43
C PHE A 315 13.40 -8.68 -9.09
N ARG A 316 12.82 -7.64 -8.49
CA ARG A 316 13.02 -6.27 -8.98
C ARG A 316 14.46 -5.84 -8.79
N LYS A 317 14.95 -4.99 -9.69
CA LYS A 317 16.26 -4.36 -9.52
C LYS A 317 16.25 -3.54 -8.22
N PRO A 318 17.19 -3.75 -7.29
CA PRO A 318 17.24 -3.01 -6.03
C PRO A 318 17.46 -1.52 -6.33
N ARG A 319 16.62 -0.66 -5.76
CA ARG A 319 16.71 0.80 -5.90
C ARG A 319 17.77 1.41 -5.00
N SER A 320 18.18 0.70 -3.95
CA SER A 320 19.21 1.12 -3.00
C SER A 320 20.05 -0.07 -2.53
N LEU A 321 21.24 0.21 -1.99
CA LEU A 321 22.07 -0.82 -1.36
C LEU A 321 21.38 -1.46 -0.16
N LYS A 322 20.49 -0.73 0.52
CA LYS A 322 19.65 -1.25 1.61
C LYS A 322 18.79 -2.41 1.11
N GLU A 323 18.11 -2.25 -0.03
CA GLU A 323 17.26 -3.29 -0.62
C GLU A 323 18.05 -4.50 -1.12
N LYS A 324 19.29 -4.31 -1.57
CA LYS A 324 20.15 -5.41 -2.03
C LYS A 324 20.51 -6.35 -0.87
N TYR A 325 20.91 -5.82 0.28
CA TYR A 325 21.47 -6.62 1.39
C TYR A 325 20.55 -6.79 2.61
N ARG A 326 19.35 -6.20 2.63
CA ARG A 326 18.39 -6.38 3.73
C ARG A 326 17.02 -6.79 3.22
N LEU A 327 16.36 -7.72 3.89
CA LEU A 327 14.95 -8.02 3.65
C LEU A 327 14.09 -7.17 4.59
N SER A 328 13.02 -6.57 4.08
CA SER A 328 12.11 -5.79 4.93
C SER A 328 11.39 -6.71 5.92
N MET A 329 11.34 -6.29 7.19
CA MET A 329 10.66 -7.05 8.24
C MET A 329 9.17 -7.20 7.94
N MET A 330 8.54 -6.15 7.40
CA MET A 330 7.14 -6.20 6.99
C MET A 330 6.87 -7.25 5.92
N SER A 331 7.82 -7.53 5.03
CA SER A 331 7.67 -8.58 4.03
C SER A 331 7.61 -9.98 4.64
N VAL A 332 8.42 -10.22 5.67
CA VAL A 332 8.42 -11.51 6.37
C VAL A 332 7.18 -11.66 7.23
N ILE A 333 6.78 -10.61 7.95
CA ILE A 333 5.54 -10.60 8.76
C ILE A 333 4.31 -10.82 7.88
N PHE A 334 4.21 -10.10 6.76
CA PHE A 334 3.11 -10.26 5.81
C PHE A 334 3.01 -11.70 5.29
N MET A 335 4.14 -12.27 4.86
CA MET A 335 4.19 -13.68 4.46
C MET A 335 3.75 -14.61 5.58
N PHE A 336 4.24 -14.40 6.81
CA PHE A 336 3.88 -15.25 7.95
C PHE A 336 2.37 -15.24 8.20
N ILE A 337 1.74 -14.07 8.26
CA ILE A 337 0.29 -13.94 8.48
C ILE A 337 -0.48 -14.64 7.36
N MET A 338 -0.11 -14.38 6.11
CA MET A 338 -0.81 -14.94 4.95
C MET A 338 -0.65 -16.46 4.85
N PHE A 339 0.55 -16.99 5.11
CA PHE A 339 0.79 -18.43 5.14
C PHE A 339 0.19 -19.11 6.35
N PHE A 340 0.08 -18.42 7.49
CA PHE A 340 -0.65 -18.94 8.64
C PHE A 340 -2.14 -19.11 8.31
N VAL A 341 -2.78 -18.09 7.73
CA VAL A 341 -4.19 -18.16 7.30
C VAL A 341 -4.39 -19.21 6.21
N ALA A 342 -3.50 -19.27 5.21
CA ALA A 342 -3.58 -20.28 4.16
C ALA A 342 -3.36 -21.69 4.70
N GLY A 343 -2.38 -21.86 5.59
CA GLY A 343 -2.06 -23.12 6.24
C GLY A 343 -3.18 -23.63 7.13
N SER A 344 -3.84 -22.75 7.91
CA SER A 344 -4.95 -23.14 8.77
C SER A 344 -6.14 -23.68 7.97
N ASN A 345 -6.40 -23.12 6.78
CA ASN A 345 -7.48 -23.60 5.92
C ASN A 345 -7.21 -25.01 5.38
N ILE A 346 -5.94 -25.33 5.10
CA ILE A 346 -5.53 -26.61 4.51
C ILE A 346 -5.19 -27.66 5.58
N PHE A 347 -4.92 -27.25 6.81
CA PHE A 347 -4.67 -28.16 7.94
C PHE A 347 -5.78 -29.22 8.09
N ASN A 348 -7.01 -28.81 7.81
CA ASN A 348 -8.20 -29.66 7.86
C ASN A 348 -8.26 -30.79 6.81
N VAL A 349 -7.36 -30.77 5.82
CA VAL A 349 -7.29 -31.76 4.74
C VAL A 349 -5.94 -32.46 4.66
N MET A 350 -5.03 -32.26 5.62
CA MET A 350 -3.69 -32.86 5.63
C MET A 350 -3.70 -34.38 5.76
N SER A 351 -4.74 -34.96 6.37
CA SER A 351 -4.84 -36.42 6.47
C SER A 351 -6.26 -36.89 6.20
N ALA A 352 -6.37 -38.10 5.67
CA ALA A 352 -7.66 -38.78 5.55
C ALA A 352 -8.39 -38.87 6.90
N HIS A 353 -7.64 -38.99 8.01
CA HIS A 353 -8.22 -38.95 9.36
C HIS A 353 -8.83 -37.58 9.69
N GLN A 354 -8.15 -36.48 9.38
CA GLN A 354 -8.66 -35.13 9.63
C GLN A 354 -9.88 -34.82 8.74
N ILE A 355 -9.85 -35.26 7.49
CA ILE A 355 -11.01 -35.17 6.58
C ILE A 355 -12.18 -35.96 7.15
N SER A 356 -11.93 -37.21 7.57
CA SER A 356 -12.92 -38.08 8.23
C SER A 356 -13.53 -37.40 9.45
N LYS A 357 -12.71 -36.83 10.33
CA LYS A 357 -13.16 -36.12 11.53
C LYS A 357 -14.02 -34.90 11.19
N ASN A 358 -13.61 -34.09 10.21
CA ASN A 358 -14.37 -32.92 9.77
C ASN A 358 -15.72 -33.32 9.15
N PHE A 359 -15.75 -34.41 8.39
CA PHE A 359 -16.99 -35.03 7.93
C PHE A 359 -17.84 -35.48 9.11
N GLU A 360 -17.27 -36.22 10.07
CA GLU A 360 -17.99 -36.73 11.24
C GLU A 360 -18.61 -35.59 12.05
N GLU A 361 -17.88 -34.50 12.28
CA GLU A 361 -18.39 -33.31 12.95
C GLU A 361 -19.52 -32.64 12.16
N THR A 362 -19.44 -32.63 10.83
CA THR A 362 -20.51 -32.12 9.97
C THR A 362 -21.76 -33.02 10.04
N PHE A 363 -21.56 -34.34 10.01
CA PHE A 363 -22.62 -35.34 10.20
C PHE A 363 -23.26 -35.17 11.58
N LYS A 364 -22.48 -35.08 12.66
CA LYS A 364 -22.96 -34.80 14.03
C LYS A 364 -23.79 -33.53 14.08
N ARG A 365 -23.35 -32.42 13.49
CA ARG A 365 -24.15 -31.17 13.49
C ARG A 365 -25.48 -31.28 12.76
N ILE A 366 -25.53 -32.08 11.70
CA ILE A 366 -26.74 -32.29 10.90
C ILE A 366 -27.68 -33.27 11.61
N PHE A 367 -27.15 -34.34 12.21
CA PHE A 367 -27.95 -35.43 12.76
C PHE A 367 -28.17 -35.32 14.28
N ASP A 368 -27.23 -34.80 15.07
CA ASP A 368 -27.38 -34.67 16.53
C ASP A 368 -28.39 -33.58 16.93
N ASN A 369 -28.72 -32.62 16.06
CA ASN A 369 -29.73 -31.60 16.36
C ASN A 369 -31.18 -32.12 16.22
N GLU A 370 -31.41 -33.21 15.49
CA GLU A 370 -32.76 -33.74 15.22
C GLU A 370 -32.96 -35.20 15.68
N PHE A 371 -31.90 -35.95 16.02
CA PHE A 371 -31.96 -37.32 16.55
C PHE A 371 -31.80 -37.41 18.09
N VAL A 372 -32.15 -36.36 18.85
CA VAL A 372 -32.04 -36.29 20.34
C VAL A 372 -33.08 -37.17 21.07
N GLY A 373 -33.35 -38.37 20.56
CA GLY A 373 -34.03 -39.44 21.29
C GLY A 373 -33.16 -40.68 21.25
N ASP A 374 -32.39 -40.90 22.31
CA ASP A 374 -31.61 -42.10 22.68
C ASP A 374 -31.31 -43.12 21.57
N ASN A 375 -30.02 -43.24 21.23
CA ASN A 375 -29.39 -44.21 20.30
C ASN A 375 -29.44 -43.88 18.81
N SER A 376 -28.75 -42.81 18.41
CA SER A 376 -28.35 -42.62 17.01
C SER A 376 -27.28 -43.67 16.62
N ASN A 377 -27.74 -44.89 16.31
CA ASN A 377 -26.96 -46.03 15.81
C ASN A 377 -26.45 -45.81 14.36
N TYR A 378 -25.89 -44.64 14.02
CA TYR A 378 -25.22 -44.47 12.73
C TYR A 378 -23.77 -44.91 12.81
N ASN A 379 -23.34 -45.74 11.87
CA ASN A 379 -21.99 -46.29 11.82
C ASN A 379 -21.11 -45.46 10.88
N PHE A 380 -20.65 -44.30 11.36
CA PHE A 380 -19.78 -43.42 10.58
C PHE A 380 -18.49 -44.11 10.10
N LYS A 381 -17.94 -45.02 10.91
CA LYS A 381 -16.74 -45.78 10.55
C LYS A 381 -16.96 -46.67 9.32
N ALA A 382 -18.09 -47.37 9.25
CA ALA A 382 -18.45 -48.18 8.09
C ALA A 382 -18.73 -47.31 6.86
N PHE A 383 -19.44 -46.20 7.04
CA PHE A 383 -19.62 -45.20 5.98
C PHE A 383 -18.29 -44.68 5.42
N TRP A 384 -17.36 -44.30 6.30
CA TRP A 384 -16.06 -43.79 5.91
C TRP A 384 -15.20 -44.85 5.20
N ALA A 385 -15.32 -46.13 5.58
CA ALA A 385 -14.66 -47.21 4.87
C ALA A 385 -15.12 -47.32 3.41
N VAL A 386 -16.42 -47.24 3.16
CA VAL A 386 -16.99 -47.23 1.79
C VAL A 386 -16.58 -45.95 1.02
N MET A 387 -16.46 -44.82 1.72
CA MET A 387 -15.94 -43.57 1.14
C MET A 387 -14.48 -43.72 0.70
N MET A 388 -13.63 -44.33 1.51
CA MET A 388 -12.24 -44.59 1.16
C MET A 388 -12.10 -45.64 0.05
N GLU A 389 -12.97 -46.65 0.02
CA GLU A 389 -12.98 -47.64 -1.06
C GLU A 389 -13.28 -47.00 -2.43
N LYS A 390 -14.27 -46.10 -2.49
CA LYS A 390 -14.72 -45.50 -3.76
C LYS A 390 -13.99 -44.22 -4.16
N HIS A 391 -13.58 -43.41 -3.19
CA HIS A 391 -13.01 -42.07 -3.41
C HIS A 391 -11.63 -41.88 -2.74
N GLY A 392 -11.09 -42.92 -2.08
CA GLY A 392 -9.86 -42.83 -1.29
C GLY A 392 -8.66 -42.34 -2.07
N ALA A 393 -8.48 -42.78 -3.32
CA ALA A 393 -7.36 -42.33 -4.16
C ALA A 393 -7.32 -40.79 -4.32
N GLY A 394 -8.48 -40.14 -4.48
CA GLY A 394 -8.56 -38.68 -4.59
C GLY A 394 -8.33 -37.98 -3.24
N ILE A 395 -8.85 -38.56 -2.15
CA ILE A 395 -8.69 -38.05 -0.78
C ILE A 395 -7.22 -38.14 -0.34
N GLU A 396 -6.57 -39.28 -0.58
CA GLU A 396 -5.17 -39.54 -0.27
C GLU A 396 -4.24 -38.64 -1.10
N ALA A 397 -4.47 -38.54 -2.42
CA ALA A 397 -3.68 -37.66 -3.26
C ALA A 397 -3.78 -36.19 -2.80
N THR A 398 -4.98 -35.73 -2.43
CA THR A 398 -5.19 -34.37 -1.90
C THR A 398 -4.45 -34.17 -0.58
N SER A 399 -4.51 -35.16 0.31
CA SER A 399 -3.83 -35.15 1.61
C SER A 399 -2.30 -35.07 1.44
N ILE A 400 -1.73 -35.87 0.55
CA ILE A 400 -0.28 -35.87 0.27
C ILE A 400 0.18 -34.51 -0.27
N ILE A 401 -0.57 -33.91 -1.20
CA ILE A 401 -0.24 -32.58 -1.74
C ILE A 401 -0.36 -31.52 -0.64
N ALA A 402 -1.38 -31.62 0.22
CA ALA A 402 -1.56 -30.73 1.38
C ALA A 402 -0.38 -30.83 2.36
N ASP A 403 0.09 -32.04 2.69
CA ASP A 403 1.25 -32.26 3.55
C ASP A 403 2.52 -31.63 2.98
N ILE A 404 2.77 -31.82 1.68
CA ILE A 404 3.92 -31.21 0.99
C ILE A 404 3.80 -29.68 1.01
N ALA A 405 2.61 -29.13 0.79
CA ALA A 405 2.36 -27.68 0.83
C ALA A 405 2.67 -27.12 2.23
N VAL A 406 2.17 -27.76 3.29
CA VAL A 406 2.39 -27.34 4.67
C VAL A 406 3.86 -27.46 5.07
N ALA A 407 4.55 -28.53 4.66
CA ALA A 407 5.99 -28.69 4.87
C ALA A 407 6.78 -27.54 4.20
N LEU A 408 6.47 -27.20 2.95
CA LEU A 408 7.12 -26.09 2.24
C LEU A 408 6.82 -24.72 2.88
N ILE A 409 5.61 -24.52 3.38
CA ILE A 409 5.25 -23.32 4.15
C ILE A 409 6.09 -23.24 5.42
N ALA A 410 6.18 -24.32 6.19
CA ALA A 410 6.96 -24.37 7.42
C ALA A 410 8.44 -24.05 7.15
N VAL A 411 9.04 -24.67 6.12
CA VAL A 411 10.41 -24.38 5.71
C VAL A 411 10.57 -22.93 5.26
N SER A 412 9.62 -22.38 4.50
CA SER A 412 9.62 -20.96 4.10
C SER A 412 9.59 -20.02 5.29
N VAL A 413 8.74 -20.32 6.29
CA VAL A 413 8.62 -19.53 7.51
C VAL A 413 9.91 -19.56 8.32
N VAL A 414 10.48 -20.75 8.55
CA VAL A 414 11.76 -20.91 9.26
C VAL A 414 12.86 -20.14 8.55
N LEU A 415 12.96 -20.26 7.21
CA LEU A 415 13.95 -19.52 6.43
C LEU A 415 13.71 -18.01 6.51
N GLY A 416 12.46 -17.56 6.53
CA GLY A 416 12.09 -16.16 6.75
C GLY A 416 12.57 -15.63 8.10
N ILE A 417 12.41 -16.41 9.17
CA ILE A 417 12.91 -16.07 10.52
C ILE A 417 14.44 -16.00 10.51
N VAL A 418 15.11 -17.00 9.93
CA VAL A 418 16.58 -17.01 9.80
C VAL A 418 17.07 -15.78 9.04
N MET A 419 16.37 -15.38 7.96
CA MET A 419 16.68 -14.16 7.20
C MET A 419 16.52 -12.88 8.04
N LEU A 420 15.58 -12.83 8.98
CA LEU A 420 15.45 -11.70 9.91
C LEU A 420 16.58 -11.66 10.93
N VAL A 421 17.02 -12.82 11.44
CA VAL A 421 18.14 -12.92 12.39
C VAL A 421 19.46 -12.55 11.70
N LEU A 422 19.65 -13.01 10.47
CA LEU A 422 20.84 -12.76 9.67
C LEU A 422 20.83 -11.40 8.95
N ASN A 423 19.75 -10.61 9.06
CA ASN A 423 19.72 -9.26 8.51
C ASN A 423 20.83 -8.40 9.13
N PRO A 424 21.54 -7.60 8.32
CA PRO A 424 22.67 -6.82 8.81
C PRO A 424 22.20 -5.78 9.83
N ARG A 425 22.95 -5.64 10.93
CA ARG A 425 22.64 -4.70 12.02
C ARG A 425 22.95 -3.27 11.60
N LEU A 426 22.13 -2.33 12.08
CA LEU A 426 22.31 -0.90 11.85
C LEU A 426 23.62 -0.43 12.47
N ASP A 427 24.42 0.28 11.68
CA ASP A 427 25.61 0.97 12.15
C ASP A 427 25.20 2.32 12.75
N ARG A 428 25.12 2.35 14.08
CA ARG A 428 24.75 3.57 14.81
C ARG A 428 25.77 4.69 14.62
N GLN A 429 27.05 4.36 14.50
CA GLN A 429 28.11 5.35 14.33
C GLN A 429 28.03 5.99 12.95
N LYS A 430 27.87 5.18 11.89
CA LYS A 430 27.70 5.71 10.53
C LYS A 430 26.41 6.52 10.37
N MET A 431 25.33 6.11 11.05
CA MET A 431 24.07 6.86 11.08
C MET A 431 24.20 8.20 11.82
N MET A 432 24.92 8.23 12.94
CA MET A 432 25.25 9.48 13.65
C MET A 432 26.12 10.37 12.79
N HIS A 433 27.16 9.82 12.15
CA HIS A 433 28.05 10.59 11.28
C HIS A 433 27.27 11.24 10.13
N ALA A 434 26.37 10.48 9.47
CA ALA A 434 25.48 11.01 8.44
C ALA A 434 24.57 12.14 8.95
N MET A 435 24.07 12.04 10.19
CA MET A 435 23.24 13.07 10.81
C MET A 435 24.05 14.32 11.15
N THR A 436 25.27 14.16 11.68
CA THR A 436 26.18 15.27 11.98
C THR A 436 26.60 16.00 10.70
N GLU A 437 26.90 15.26 9.63
CA GLU A 437 27.21 15.83 8.32
C GLU A 437 26.02 16.58 7.71
N TYR A 438 24.79 16.06 7.88
CA TYR A 438 23.59 16.78 7.49
C TYR A 438 23.39 18.08 8.28
N GLN A 439 23.60 18.05 9.60
CA GLN A 439 23.54 19.26 10.44
C GLN A 439 24.61 20.27 10.07
N ARG A 440 25.85 19.83 9.82
CA ARG A 440 26.95 20.68 9.35
C ARG A 440 26.63 21.33 8.01
N ALA A 441 26.10 20.54 7.06
CA ALA A 441 25.66 21.05 5.77
C ALA A 441 24.59 22.12 5.94
N ASN A 442 23.60 21.91 6.81
CA ASN A 442 22.55 22.88 7.08
C ASN A 442 23.09 24.15 7.75
N ILE A 443 24.00 24.03 8.74
CA ILE A 443 24.60 25.18 9.42
C ILE A 443 25.46 26.02 8.47
N ALA A 444 26.33 25.37 7.68
CA ALA A 444 27.16 26.04 6.68
C ALA A 444 26.28 26.77 5.65
N MET A 445 25.19 26.14 5.25
CA MET A 445 24.23 26.73 4.31
C MET A 445 23.45 27.90 4.92
N MET A 446 23.06 27.85 6.20
CA MET A 446 22.47 28.99 6.93
C MET A 446 23.44 30.17 7.02
N GLN A 447 24.75 29.89 7.04
CA GLN A 447 25.82 30.88 7.00
C GLN A 447 26.18 31.34 5.57
N GLY A 448 25.47 30.86 4.55
CA GLY A 448 25.73 31.18 3.14
C GLY A 448 26.98 30.50 2.54
N GLN A 449 27.56 29.51 3.22
CA GLN A 449 28.72 28.76 2.76
C GLN A 449 28.30 27.50 2.02
N SER A 450 29.07 27.11 0.99
CA SER A 450 28.91 25.81 0.33
C SER A 450 29.59 24.73 1.16
N TYR A 451 28.85 23.66 1.46
CA TYR A 451 29.38 22.50 2.19
C TYR A 451 29.25 21.25 1.32
N GLN A 452 30.36 20.53 1.15
CA GLN A 452 30.34 19.22 0.50
C GLN A 452 30.31 18.15 1.58
N VAL A 453 29.25 17.32 1.56
CA VAL A 453 29.12 16.16 2.45
C VAL A 453 30.26 15.19 2.17
N ASP A 454 30.86 14.65 3.23
CA ASP A 454 31.95 13.66 3.14
C ASP A 454 31.60 12.49 2.18
N PRO A 455 32.34 12.32 1.06
CA PRO A 455 32.14 11.24 0.12
C PRO A 455 32.26 9.83 0.74
N SER A 456 33.01 9.68 1.84
CA SER A 456 33.25 8.38 2.51
C SER A 456 31.97 7.76 3.10
N LEU A 457 30.92 8.56 3.30
CA LEU A 457 29.60 8.10 3.73
C LEU A 457 28.90 7.24 2.67
N PHE A 458 29.25 7.42 1.41
CA PHE A 458 28.60 6.78 0.27
C PHE A 458 29.46 5.64 -0.27
N ASP A 459 28.80 4.55 -0.67
CA ASP A 459 29.50 3.47 -1.32
C ASP A 459 29.59 3.68 -2.84
N ASP A 460 30.79 3.53 -3.38
CA ASP A 460 31.09 3.56 -4.82
C ASP A 460 30.66 2.28 -5.55
N ASP A 461 29.76 1.49 -4.98
CA ASP A 461 29.27 0.23 -5.55
C ASP A 461 28.35 0.53 -6.76
N THR A 462 29.00 0.93 -7.87
CA THR A 462 28.44 1.42 -9.14
C THR A 462 27.52 0.41 -9.83
N GLN A 463 27.47 -0.84 -9.36
CA GLN A 463 26.59 -1.86 -9.91
C GLN A 463 25.10 -1.61 -9.63
N THR A 464 24.76 -0.80 -8.63
CA THR A 464 23.35 -0.51 -8.31
C THR A 464 22.71 0.52 -9.25
N ILE A 465 23.50 1.42 -9.87
CA ILE A 465 22.96 2.58 -10.61
C ILE A 465 23.13 2.46 -12.14
N LYS A 466 23.99 1.59 -12.67
CA LYS A 466 24.13 1.46 -14.13
C LYS A 466 22.80 1.08 -14.79
N ALA A 467 22.34 1.95 -15.70
CA ALA A 467 21.19 1.73 -16.57
C ALA A 467 21.31 0.37 -17.29
N LYS A 468 20.16 -0.29 -17.52
CA LYS A 468 19.96 -1.55 -18.26
C LYS A 468 21.22 -2.03 -19.01
N LYS A 469 21.87 -3.10 -18.54
CA LYS A 469 22.42 -4.05 -19.51
C LYS A 469 21.19 -4.78 -20.04
N GLU A 470 20.77 -4.44 -21.26
CA GLU A 470 19.61 -5.10 -21.87
C GLU A 470 19.83 -6.62 -21.81
N THR A 471 18.96 -7.31 -21.09
CA THR A 471 18.93 -8.77 -21.06
C THR A 471 18.74 -9.27 -22.49
N LYS A 472 19.42 -10.35 -22.90
CA LYS A 472 19.28 -10.94 -24.25
C LYS A 472 17.81 -11.12 -24.68
N PHE A 473 16.94 -11.45 -23.72
CA PHE A 473 15.50 -11.54 -23.92
C PHE A 473 14.83 -10.19 -24.23
N GLY A 474 15.24 -9.10 -23.57
CA GLY A 474 14.72 -7.76 -23.83
C GLY A 474 15.17 -7.20 -25.18
N THR A 475 16.39 -7.54 -25.60
CA THR A 475 16.91 -7.23 -26.95
C THR A 475 16.15 -8.04 -28.01
N TRP A 476 15.91 -9.33 -27.74
CA TRP A 476 15.11 -10.19 -28.60
C TRP A 476 13.65 -9.70 -28.70
N TRP A 477 12.98 -9.40 -27.60
CA TRP A 477 11.60 -8.93 -27.57
C TRP A 477 11.39 -7.62 -28.34
N LYS A 478 12.27 -6.63 -28.17
CA LYS A 478 12.23 -5.40 -28.97
C LYS A 478 12.44 -5.72 -30.46
N LYS A 479 13.40 -6.58 -30.80
CA LYS A 479 13.65 -6.95 -32.20
C LYS A 479 12.46 -7.66 -32.85
N THR A 480 11.72 -8.46 -32.09
CA THR A 480 10.59 -9.25 -32.58
C THR A 480 9.29 -8.45 -32.63
N PHE A 481 9.04 -7.55 -31.68
CA PHE A 481 7.71 -6.93 -31.51
C PHE A 481 7.66 -5.41 -31.73
N THR A 482 8.79 -4.68 -31.74
CA THR A 482 8.79 -3.30 -32.23
C THR A 482 9.05 -3.27 -33.73
N LYS A 483 7.97 -3.20 -34.53
CA LYS A 483 8.05 -2.87 -35.96
C LYS A 483 8.79 -1.54 -36.12
N LYS A 484 9.88 -1.54 -36.88
CA LYS A 484 10.53 -0.32 -37.35
C LYS A 484 9.54 0.44 -38.23
N ASP A 485 9.06 1.60 -37.78
CA ASP A 485 8.59 2.63 -38.70
C ASP A 485 9.75 2.98 -39.63
N LYS A 486 9.60 2.65 -40.92
CA LYS A 486 10.53 3.15 -41.94
C LYS A 486 10.35 4.67 -42.02
N PRO A 487 11.43 5.47 -42.07
CA PRO A 487 11.30 6.87 -42.42
C PRO A 487 10.77 6.95 -43.86
N LYS A 488 9.70 7.72 -44.06
CA LYS A 488 9.23 8.10 -45.40
C LYS A 488 10.34 8.87 -46.10
N SER A 489 10.79 8.36 -47.25
CA SER A 489 11.69 9.06 -48.15
C SER A 489 11.01 10.32 -48.71
N PRO A 490 11.70 11.47 -48.78
CA PRO A 490 11.19 12.68 -49.40
C PRO A 490 11.32 12.56 -50.92
N GLN A 491 10.40 11.87 -51.58
CA GLN A 491 10.31 11.91 -53.06
C GLN A 491 8.90 11.75 -53.65
N ASP A 492 7.85 11.52 -52.86
CA ASP A 492 6.48 11.33 -53.39
C ASP A 492 5.60 12.60 -53.30
N ASN A 493 6.13 13.77 -53.66
CA ASN A 493 5.33 15.00 -53.76
C ASN A 493 5.59 15.79 -55.05
N GLN A 494 5.85 15.10 -56.16
CA GLN A 494 5.77 15.66 -57.50
C GLN A 494 5.20 14.63 -58.47
N THR A 495 3.88 14.46 -58.46
CA THR A 495 3.05 14.17 -59.64
C THR A 495 1.60 14.07 -59.17
N GLN A 496 0.83 15.14 -59.36
CA GLN A 496 -0.38 15.13 -60.19
C GLN A 496 -1.05 16.51 -60.10
N ASN A 497 -1.47 16.96 -61.28
CA ASN A 497 -2.14 18.22 -61.60
C ASN A 497 -3.45 18.42 -60.86
#